data_AF-A0A0M0T631-F1
#
_entry.id   AF-A0A0M0T631-F1
#
_cell.length_a   1.000
_cell.length_b   1.000
_cell.length_c   1.000
_cell.angle_alpha   90.00
_cell.angle_beta   90.00
_cell.angle_gamma   90.00
#
_symmetry.space_group_name_H-M   'P 1'
#
loop_
_entity.id
_entity.type
_entity.pdbx_description
1 polymer ?
#
loop_
_entity_poly.entity_id
_entity_poly.type
_entity_poly.pdbx_seq_one_letter_code
_entity_poly.pdbx_strand_id
1 'polypeptide(L)'
;MAFGYTDWDSGTGLFKPGTIRRASSSDSKVWGEENRTNTDLEYGIFVAVNPEGGIRKIEKATDLIHGIVVRDIYGDKAPHNKQVNVGHFSHGDSVAVSAVESDEFARGDKAYIVATGKDAGKVTKIAKGSIDLGYWVEDVSAGNHCVAVTLGYIQNVQKAGE
;
A
#
# COMPACT_ATOMS: atom_id res chain seq x y z
N MET A 1 -30.71 -9.10 5.50
CA MET A 1 -29.49 -8.83 4.70
C MET A 1 -29.22 -7.33 4.76
N ALA A 2 -28.25 -6.90 5.55
CA ALA A 2 -27.78 -5.52 5.53
C ALA A 2 -26.57 -5.44 4.59
N PHE A 3 -26.60 -4.50 3.64
CA PHE A 3 -25.47 -4.24 2.76
C PHE A 3 -24.31 -3.68 3.58
N GLY A 4 -23.31 -4.51 3.88
CA GLY A 4 -22.11 -4.18 4.68
C GLY A 4 -21.10 -3.29 3.95
N TYR A 5 -21.54 -2.13 3.47
CA TYR A 5 -20.68 -1.13 2.82
C TYR A 5 -20.36 0.09 3.72
N THR A 6 -21.03 0.23 4.87
CA THR A 6 -21.08 1.49 5.62
C THR A 6 -20.18 1.54 6.86
N ASP A 7 -19.34 0.53 7.11
CA ASP A 7 -18.62 0.44 8.40
C ASP A 7 -17.13 0.17 8.24
N TRP A 8 -16.56 0.51 7.08
CA TRP A 8 -15.13 0.30 6.79
C TRP A 8 -14.22 1.16 7.69
N ASP A 9 -14.76 2.21 8.31
CA ASP A 9 -14.11 3.11 9.26
C ASP A 9 -14.46 2.79 10.73
N SER A 10 -15.23 1.73 10.99
CA SER A 10 -15.45 1.22 12.34
C SER A 10 -14.30 0.34 12.83
N GLY A 11 -14.20 0.14 14.14
CA GLY A 11 -13.24 -0.81 14.73
C GLY A 11 -13.47 -2.27 14.32
N THR A 12 -14.59 -2.59 13.66
CA THR A 12 -14.90 -3.90 13.06
C THR A 12 -14.92 -3.87 11.53
N GLY A 13 -14.48 -2.79 10.92
CA GLY A 13 -14.51 -2.56 9.49
C GLY A 13 -13.52 -3.43 8.73
N LEU A 14 -13.99 -3.97 7.61
CA LEU A 14 -13.13 -4.64 6.62
C LEU A 14 -12.59 -3.62 5.64
N PHE A 15 -11.29 -3.38 5.67
CA PHE A 15 -10.63 -2.55 4.68
C PHE A 15 -10.54 -3.27 3.35
N LYS A 16 -10.65 -2.44 2.33
CA LYS A 16 -10.56 -2.82 0.94
C LYS A 16 -9.17 -2.39 0.45
N PRO A 17 -8.25 -3.31 0.12
CA PRO A 17 -6.92 -2.93 -0.37
C PRO A 17 -7.01 -1.98 -1.56
N GLY A 18 -6.14 -0.97 -1.61
CA GLY A 18 -6.13 0.10 -2.61
C GLY A 18 -7.17 1.19 -2.35
N THR A 19 -7.91 1.17 -1.23
CA THR A 19 -8.84 2.23 -0.86
C THR A 19 -8.09 3.39 -0.19
N ILE A 20 -8.31 4.60 -0.71
CA ILE A 20 -7.84 5.84 -0.10
C ILE A 20 -8.72 6.14 1.11
N ARG A 21 -8.12 6.22 2.29
CA ARG A 21 -8.85 6.50 3.54
C ARG A 21 -8.84 7.97 3.89
N ARG A 22 -7.73 8.65 3.60
CA ARG A 22 -7.55 10.07 3.87
C ARG A 22 -6.60 10.65 2.83
N ALA A 23 -7.07 11.65 2.10
CA ALA A 23 -6.25 12.43 1.17
C ALA A 23 -6.60 13.91 1.37
N SER A 24 -5.64 14.69 1.84
CA SER A 24 -5.85 16.11 2.16
C SER A 24 -4.84 17.03 1.51
N SER A 25 -3.71 16.51 1.04
CA SER A 25 -2.64 17.33 0.50
C SER A 25 -2.69 17.42 -1.03
N SER A 26 -2.35 18.60 -1.56
CA SER A 26 -2.37 18.86 -3.01
C SER A 26 -1.31 18.07 -3.79
N ASP A 27 -0.33 17.48 -3.10
CA ASP A 27 0.71 16.61 -3.66
C ASP A 27 0.28 15.14 -3.76
N SER A 28 -0.79 14.73 -3.07
CA SER A 28 -1.40 13.42 -3.29
C SER A 28 -2.09 13.37 -4.64
N LYS A 29 -1.66 12.41 -5.46
CA LYS A 29 -2.16 12.22 -6.82
C LYS A 29 -2.44 10.75 -7.09
N VAL A 30 -3.48 10.54 -7.88
CA VAL A 30 -3.73 9.26 -8.53
C VAL A 30 -3.76 9.52 -10.01
N TRP A 31 -2.94 8.80 -10.77
CA TRP A 31 -2.98 8.85 -12.23
C TRP A 31 -2.84 7.47 -12.84
N GLY A 32 -3.21 7.38 -14.12
CA GLY A 32 -3.13 6.14 -14.88
C GLY A 32 -1.71 5.84 -15.31
N GLU A 33 -1.23 4.65 -14.98
CA GLU A 33 -0.01 4.06 -15.50
C GLU A 33 -0.30 2.75 -16.23
N GLU A 34 0.41 2.48 -17.32
CA GLU A 34 0.23 1.22 -18.05
C GLU A 34 0.89 0.06 -17.29
N ASN A 35 0.11 -0.97 -16.96
CA ASN A 35 0.67 -2.26 -16.55
C ASN A 35 1.10 -3.03 -17.79
N ARG A 36 2.31 -2.75 -18.30
CA ARG A 36 2.88 -3.41 -19.51
C ARG A 36 3.42 -4.82 -19.26
N THR A 37 2.92 -5.49 -18.22
CA THR A 37 3.32 -6.86 -17.89
C THR A 37 2.28 -7.86 -18.39
N ASN A 38 2.57 -9.15 -18.27
CA ASN A 38 1.62 -10.22 -18.54
C ASN A 38 0.86 -10.67 -17.27
N THR A 39 0.93 -9.89 -16.19
CA THR A 39 0.36 -10.26 -14.89
C THR A 39 -0.53 -9.16 -14.36
N ASP A 40 -1.73 -9.55 -13.92
CA ASP A 40 -2.60 -8.63 -13.19
C ASP A 40 -1.95 -8.22 -11.86
N LEU A 41 -2.29 -7.03 -11.41
CA LEU A 41 -1.81 -6.47 -10.16
C LEU A 41 -2.93 -6.50 -9.12
N GLU A 42 -2.61 -6.99 -7.93
CA GLU A 42 -3.51 -6.90 -6.78
C GLU A 42 -3.68 -5.44 -6.36
N TYR A 43 -4.84 -5.09 -5.80
CA TYR A 43 -5.02 -3.76 -5.22
C TYR A 43 -4.27 -3.63 -3.89
N GLY A 44 -3.84 -2.40 -3.58
CA GLY A 44 -3.16 -2.09 -2.35
C GLY A 44 -1.73 -2.64 -2.24
N ILE A 45 -1.14 -3.10 -3.35
CA ILE A 45 0.30 -3.42 -3.39
C ILE A 45 1.09 -2.22 -3.90
N PHE A 46 2.34 -2.11 -3.46
CA PHE A 46 3.32 -1.23 -4.05
C PHE A 46 3.84 -1.79 -5.38
N VAL A 47 4.10 -0.89 -6.32
CA VAL A 47 4.62 -1.21 -7.65
C VAL A 47 5.87 -0.39 -7.95
N ALA A 48 6.69 -0.90 -8.86
CA ALA A 48 7.91 -0.26 -9.31
C ALA A 48 7.72 0.40 -10.69
N VAL A 49 8.57 1.39 -10.98
CA VAL A 49 8.71 1.94 -12.32
C VAL A 49 9.17 0.83 -13.28
N ASN A 50 8.48 0.68 -14.40
CA ASN A 50 8.95 -0.19 -15.48
C ASN A 50 9.84 0.62 -16.43
N PRO A 51 11.12 0.27 -16.62
CA PRO A 51 12.00 0.95 -17.58
C PRO A 51 11.48 0.92 -19.03
N GLU A 52 10.65 -0.07 -19.38
CA GLU A 52 10.01 -0.19 -20.69
C GLU A 52 8.74 0.69 -20.83
N GLY A 53 8.41 1.44 -19.78
CA GLY A 53 7.25 2.32 -19.67
C GLY A 53 6.16 1.75 -18.76
N GLY A 54 5.49 2.64 -18.03
CA GLY A 54 4.44 2.30 -17.08
C GLY A 54 4.98 1.68 -15.79
N ILE A 55 4.24 0.70 -15.26
CA ILE A 55 4.53 0.07 -13.96
C ILE A 55 4.70 -1.44 -14.07
N ARG A 56 5.33 -2.03 -13.06
CA ARG A 56 5.46 -3.49 -12.87
C ARG A 56 5.46 -3.86 -11.39
N LYS A 57 5.35 -5.16 -11.11
CA LYS A 57 5.62 -5.69 -9.77
C LYS A 57 7.05 -5.39 -9.34
N ILE A 58 7.24 -5.28 -8.03
CA ILE A 58 8.56 -5.17 -7.40
C ILE A 58 9.24 -6.55 -7.49
N GLU A 59 10.51 -6.55 -7.83
CA GLU A 59 11.31 -7.78 -8.02
C GLU A 59 12.61 -7.78 -7.21
N LYS A 60 13.04 -6.60 -6.71
CA LYS A 60 14.25 -6.44 -5.91
C LYS A 60 14.16 -5.20 -5.02
N ALA A 61 14.95 -5.19 -3.93
CA ALA A 61 14.99 -4.11 -2.95
C ALA A 61 15.51 -2.77 -3.50
N THR A 62 16.17 -2.80 -4.67
CA THR A 62 16.70 -1.61 -5.35
C THR A 62 15.77 -1.06 -6.43
N ASP A 63 14.57 -1.63 -6.56
CA ASP A 63 13.58 -1.10 -7.49
C ASP A 63 13.11 0.29 -7.06
N LEU A 64 12.93 1.16 -8.07
CA LEU A 64 12.35 2.47 -7.85
C LEU A 64 10.84 2.32 -7.64
N ILE A 65 10.38 2.53 -6.41
CA ILE A 65 8.96 2.48 -6.08
C ILE A 65 8.23 3.60 -6.80
N HIS A 66 7.23 3.24 -7.59
CA HIS A 66 6.38 4.18 -8.29
C HIS A 66 5.24 4.66 -7.40
N GLY A 67 4.56 3.75 -6.70
CA GLY A 67 3.39 4.08 -5.89
C GLY A 67 2.58 2.84 -5.53
N ILE A 68 1.31 3.04 -5.20
CA ILE A 68 0.41 1.97 -4.75
C ILE A 68 -0.71 1.78 -5.77
N VAL A 69 -1.05 0.53 -6.08
CA VAL A 69 -2.18 0.21 -6.96
C VAL A 69 -3.49 0.56 -6.24
N VAL A 70 -4.17 1.59 -6.72
CA VAL A 70 -5.44 2.08 -6.17
C VAL A 70 -6.58 1.28 -6.77
N ARG A 71 -7.55 0.92 -5.92
CA ARG A 71 -8.73 0.16 -6.34
C ARG A 71 -9.61 0.97 -7.28
N ASP A 72 -10.04 0.33 -8.37
CA ASP A 72 -11.10 0.83 -9.22
C ASP A 72 -12.46 0.13 -8.95
N ILE A 73 -13.48 0.55 -9.67
CA ILE A 73 -14.85 0.00 -9.54
C ILE A 73 -15.11 -1.20 -10.47
N TYR A 74 -14.14 -1.59 -11.28
CA TYR A 74 -14.35 -2.48 -12.44
C TYR A 74 -13.92 -3.93 -12.18
N GLY A 75 -13.27 -4.23 -11.05
CA GLY A 75 -12.93 -5.61 -10.69
C GLY A 75 -12.27 -5.74 -9.32
N ASP A 76 -11.72 -6.94 -9.07
CA ASP A 76 -11.02 -7.27 -7.82
C ASP A 76 -9.50 -7.06 -7.90
N LYS A 77 -8.98 -6.85 -9.11
CA LYS A 77 -7.57 -6.65 -9.44
C LYS A 77 -7.43 -5.72 -10.65
N ALA A 78 -6.29 -5.04 -10.72
CA ALA A 78 -5.94 -4.21 -11.87
C ALA A 78 -5.44 -5.09 -13.03
N PRO A 79 -6.07 -5.02 -14.22
CA PRO A 79 -5.73 -5.89 -15.33
C PRO A 79 -4.35 -5.59 -15.93
N HIS A 80 -3.71 -6.62 -16.47
CA HIS A 80 -2.51 -6.50 -17.29
C HIS A 80 -2.81 -5.89 -18.67
N ASN A 81 -1.81 -5.28 -19.30
CA ASN A 81 -1.89 -4.58 -20.59
C ASN A 81 -3.00 -3.50 -20.63
N LYS A 82 -3.22 -2.83 -19.50
CA LYS A 82 -4.23 -1.77 -19.33
C LYS A 82 -3.68 -0.64 -18.47
N GLN A 83 -4.40 0.48 -18.51
CA GLN A 83 -4.20 1.59 -17.59
C GLN A 83 -4.65 1.20 -16.18
N VAL A 84 -3.82 1.51 -15.20
CA VAL A 84 -3.99 1.17 -13.79
C VAL A 84 -3.83 2.44 -12.97
N ASN A 85 -4.74 2.67 -12.02
CA ASN A 85 -4.65 3.81 -11.12
C ASN A 85 -3.52 3.58 -10.12
N VAL A 86 -2.50 4.43 -10.16
CA VAL A 86 -1.41 4.42 -9.19
C VAL A 86 -1.50 5.66 -8.34
N GLY A 87 -1.58 5.46 -7.03
CA GLY A 87 -1.62 6.51 -6.03
C GLY A 87 -0.25 6.80 -5.44
N HIS A 88 0.02 8.08 -5.29
CA HIS A 88 1.20 8.66 -4.66
C HIS A 88 0.71 9.42 -3.44
N PHE A 89 1.00 8.87 -2.27
CA PHE A 89 0.51 9.41 -1.01
C PHE A 89 1.67 10.03 -0.25
N SER A 90 1.49 11.29 0.13
CA SER A 90 2.49 12.05 0.87
C SER A 90 2.23 11.97 2.38
N HIS A 91 2.99 12.77 3.11
CA HIS A 91 2.99 12.83 4.56
C HIS A 91 1.59 13.12 5.09
N GLY A 92 1.15 12.27 6.00
CA GLY A 92 -0.15 12.40 6.62
C GLY A 92 -1.30 11.89 5.76
N ASP A 93 -1.15 11.47 4.51
CA ASP A 93 -2.23 10.81 3.77
C ASP A 93 -2.25 9.30 4.08
N SER A 94 -3.45 8.69 4.02
CA SER A 94 -3.70 7.32 4.45
C SER A 94 -4.36 6.49 3.36
N VAL A 95 -3.84 5.28 3.17
CA VAL A 95 -4.28 4.31 2.18
C VAL A 95 -4.28 2.90 2.76
N ALA A 96 -5.30 2.12 2.45
CA ALA A 96 -5.39 0.71 2.80
C ALA A 96 -4.52 -0.12 1.85
N VAL A 97 -3.56 -0.86 2.39
CA VAL A 97 -2.60 -1.69 1.65
C VAL A 97 -2.66 -3.15 2.07
N SER A 98 -2.35 -4.04 1.14
CA SER A 98 -2.30 -5.48 1.37
C SER A 98 -1.11 -5.83 2.26
N ALA A 99 -1.35 -6.64 3.28
CA ALA A 99 -0.34 -7.12 4.22
C ALA A 99 0.02 -8.59 3.97
N VAL A 100 1.21 -9.00 4.41
CA VAL A 100 1.60 -10.41 4.47
C VAL A 100 0.72 -11.12 5.49
N GLU A 101 0.15 -12.27 5.11
CA GLU A 101 -0.84 -13.01 5.91
C GLU A 101 -0.32 -13.50 7.27
N SER A 102 0.98 -13.79 7.37
CA SER A 102 1.60 -14.21 8.62
C SER A 102 1.88 -13.06 9.60
N ASP A 103 1.70 -11.81 9.19
CA ASP A 103 2.13 -10.65 9.98
C ASP A 103 0.95 -10.06 10.74
N GLU A 104 1.07 -10.07 12.07
CA GLU A 104 0.11 -9.41 12.97
C GLU A 104 0.55 -7.98 13.25
N PHE A 105 -0.12 -7.02 12.61
CA PHE A 105 0.11 -5.59 12.80
C PHE A 105 -0.72 -5.01 13.94
N ALA A 106 -0.19 -3.94 14.53
CA ALA A 106 -0.88 -3.05 15.44
C ALA A 106 -0.64 -1.58 15.02
N ARG A 107 -1.53 -0.68 15.45
CA ARG A 107 -1.34 0.75 15.22
C ARG A 107 0.00 1.23 15.78
N GLY A 108 0.74 2.01 15.00
CA GLY A 108 2.07 2.52 15.34
C GLY A 108 3.23 1.63 14.86
N ASP A 109 2.96 0.39 14.42
CA ASP A 109 3.98 -0.45 13.81
C ASP A 109 4.56 0.19 12.55
N LYS A 110 5.85 -0.03 12.31
CA LYS A 110 6.47 0.28 11.01
C LYS A 110 5.99 -0.71 9.95
N ALA A 111 5.69 -0.20 8.77
CA ALA A 111 5.32 -1.00 7.61
C ALA A 111 6.44 -0.95 6.56
N TYR A 112 7.07 -2.10 6.31
CA TYR A 112 8.08 -2.28 5.27
C TYR A 112 7.46 -2.92 4.04
N ILE A 113 8.00 -2.67 2.85
CA ILE A 113 7.50 -3.27 1.61
C ILE A 113 8.33 -4.51 1.29
N VAL A 114 7.66 -5.64 1.07
CA VAL A 114 8.31 -6.88 0.65
C VAL A 114 8.92 -6.67 -0.74
N ALA A 115 10.23 -6.93 -0.84
CA ALA A 115 11.00 -6.62 -2.04
C ALA A 115 10.96 -7.72 -3.12
N THR A 116 10.68 -8.97 -2.77
CA THR A 116 10.77 -10.11 -3.70
C THR A 116 9.78 -11.22 -3.36
N GLY A 117 9.58 -12.15 -4.30
CA GLY A 117 8.77 -13.35 -4.08
C GLY A 117 7.27 -13.13 -4.19
N LYS A 118 6.50 -14.07 -3.64
CA LYS A 118 5.03 -14.13 -3.83
C LYS A 118 4.29 -12.91 -3.25
N ASP A 119 4.85 -12.31 -2.21
CA ASP A 119 4.24 -11.18 -1.50
C ASP A 119 4.87 -9.84 -1.89
N ALA A 120 5.68 -9.80 -2.97
CA ALA A 120 6.32 -8.57 -3.41
C ALA A 120 5.31 -7.42 -3.60
N GLY A 121 5.60 -6.28 -2.98
CA GLY A 121 4.73 -5.12 -2.94
C GLY A 121 3.68 -5.11 -1.82
N LYS A 122 3.46 -6.19 -1.09
CA LYS A 122 2.70 -6.14 0.17
C LYS A 122 3.53 -5.54 1.30
N VAL A 123 2.87 -5.14 2.37
CA VAL A 123 3.57 -4.68 3.59
C VAL A 123 3.82 -5.80 4.59
N THR A 124 4.96 -5.70 5.29
CA THR A 124 5.43 -6.63 6.33
C THR A 124 6.02 -5.87 7.52
N LYS A 125 6.07 -6.51 8.70
CA LYS A 125 6.80 -6.04 9.88
C LYS A 125 8.30 -6.35 9.81
N ILE A 126 8.72 -7.18 8.87
CA ILE A 126 10.11 -7.64 8.75
C ILE A 126 10.93 -6.60 7.99
N ALA A 127 11.85 -5.92 8.68
CA ALA A 127 12.75 -4.94 8.07
C ALA A 127 13.82 -5.57 7.16
N LYS A 128 14.36 -6.73 7.56
CA LYS A 128 15.52 -7.34 6.88
C LYS A 128 15.13 -7.79 5.47
N GLY A 129 15.74 -7.15 4.46
CA GLY A 129 15.50 -7.47 3.05
C GLY A 129 14.27 -6.79 2.44
N SER A 130 13.56 -5.97 3.22
CA SER A 130 12.40 -5.19 2.80
C SER A 130 12.79 -3.73 2.54
N ILE A 131 11.92 -2.99 1.84
CA ILE A 131 12.12 -1.58 1.52
C ILE A 131 11.44 -0.74 2.60
N ASP A 132 12.17 0.20 3.20
CA ASP A 132 11.63 1.17 4.17
C ASP A 132 11.42 2.51 3.48
N LEU A 133 10.14 2.91 3.32
CA LEU A 133 9.76 4.24 2.83
C LEU A 133 9.27 5.16 3.95
N GLY A 134 9.30 4.73 5.22
CA GLY A 134 8.85 5.52 6.37
C GLY A 134 7.35 5.45 6.66
N TYR A 135 6.64 4.46 6.11
CA TYR A 135 5.23 4.21 6.44
C TYR A 135 5.08 3.57 7.82
N TRP A 136 4.02 3.96 8.51
CA TRP A 136 3.56 3.34 9.75
C TRP A 136 2.08 2.99 9.66
N VAL A 137 1.64 2.03 10.48
CA VAL A 137 0.26 1.54 10.48
C VAL A 137 -0.63 2.48 11.30
N GLU A 138 -1.55 3.17 10.61
CA GLU A 138 -2.56 4.03 11.24
C GLU A 138 -3.69 3.22 11.89
N ASP A 139 -4.08 2.13 11.22
CA ASP A 139 -5.23 1.31 11.61
C ASP A 139 -5.13 -0.09 10.98
N VAL A 140 -5.76 -1.07 11.60
CA VAL A 140 -5.68 -2.48 11.19
C VAL A 140 -7.07 -2.98 10.82
N SER A 141 -7.19 -3.61 9.66
CA SER A 141 -8.46 -4.12 9.19
C SER A 141 -8.92 -5.31 10.04
N ALA A 142 -10.21 -5.38 10.34
CA ALA A 142 -10.77 -6.52 11.04
C ALA A 142 -10.89 -7.72 10.09
N GLY A 143 -10.18 -8.82 10.36
CA GLY A 143 -10.46 -10.11 9.72
C GLY A 143 -10.00 -10.26 8.26
N ASN A 144 -9.13 -9.38 7.76
CA ASN A 144 -8.37 -9.63 6.53
C ASN A 144 -6.94 -9.06 6.63
N HIS A 145 -6.08 -9.48 5.71
CA HIS A 145 -4.67 -9.09 5.68
C HIS A 145 -4.50 -7.74 4.98
N CYS A 146 -5.02 -6.70 5.62
CA CYS A 146 -5.00 -5.32 5.13
C CYS A 146 -4.79 -4.35 6.28
N VAL A 147 -3.98 -3.31 6.04
CA VAL A 147 -3.70 -2.27 7.03
C VAL A 147 -3.79 -0.90 6.37
N ALA A 148 -4.25 0.09 7.12
CA ALA A 148 -4.13 1.48 6.71
C ALA A 148 -2.72 1.97 7.05
N VAL A 149 -1.97 2.41 6.04
CA VAL A 149 -0.63 2.98 6.23
C VAL A 149 -0.66 4.47 5.96
N THR A 150 0.15 5.18 6.73
CA THR A 150 0.35 6.62 6.59
C THR A 150 1.84 6.91 6.53
N LEU A 151 2.25 7.77 5.61
CA LEU A 151 3.63 8.22 5.55
C LEU A 151 3.86 9.17 6.73
N GLY A 152 4.72 8.77 7.66
CA GLY A 152 4.99 9.56 8.85
C GLY A 152 5.85 10.77 8.53
N TYR A 153 5.58 11.91 9.18
CA TYR A 153 6.65 12.86 9.47
C TYR A 153 7.54 12.16 10.49
N ILE A 154 8.55 11.42 10.05
CA ILE A 154 9.58 10.93 10.97
C ILE A 154 10.39 12.16 11.40
N GLN A 155 9.86 12.90 12.37
CA GLN A 155 10.68 13.80 13.15
C GLN A 155 11.69 12.91 13.85
N ASN A 156 12.97 13.15 13.61
CA ASN A 156 14.05 12.55 14.39
C ASN A 156 13.80 12.93 15.85
N VAL A 157 13.06 12.09 16.58
CA VAL A 157 13.01 12.17 18.03
C VAL A 157 14.39 11.69 18.45
N GLN A 158 15.28 12.64 18.69
CA GLN A 158 16.54 12.36 19.38
C GLN A 158 16.19 11.46 20.56
N LYS A 159 16.95 10.37 20.74
CA LYS A 159 16.80 9.50 21.92
C LYS A 159 16.73 10.41 23.15
N ALA A 160 15.60 10.40 23.84
CA ALA A 160 15.53 11.00 25.16
C ALA A 160 16.38 10.11 26.09
N GLY A 161 17.59 10.57 26.40
CA GLY A 161 18.51 9.93 27.35
C GLY A 161 19.73 9.26 26.69
N GLU A 162 20.71 10.08 26.30
CA GLU A 162 22.11 9.82 26.65
C GLU A 162 22.43 10.55 27.96
#